data_AF-A0A9E2F1Y5-F1
#
_entry.id   AF-A0A9E2F1Y5-F1
#
_cell.length_a   1.000
_cell.length_b   1.000
_cell.length_c   1.000
_cell.angle_alpha   90.00
_cell.angle_beta   90.00
_cell.angle_gamma   90.00
#
_symmetry.space_group_name_H-M   'P 1'
#
loop_
_entity.id
_entity.type
_entity.pdbx_description
1 polymer ?
#
loop_
_entity_poly.entity_id
_entity_poly.type
_entity_poly.pdbx_seq_one_letter_code
_entity_poly.pdbx_strand_id
1 'polypeptide(L)'
;THAYAGMADWITLYQENRRNEELKLVCLVESVTHVAYDVLREREYPFTEKASAFEASTFVDDIEAENEAAAVAAIRGGIRDGYSFSDFEPALSRAALLHYNDFGHALIYVTKAGKLIEALGNSVMEPLLLSLVREFIYASREDKIPEFRAYSTQLEKWGQHKQQFPDASLWRHQGINKSMKTAVACSGNPAEDIYQALLLANAINLLSFDIAQQEKIRVPVSGNVGWLDFTHGLTFANAARQQCSRYPELWPQALLQMACFNGRNAGFTTRELDLDRWKADDFEDRLNQLLERVLDHGQAEHIVSVHLLKTALAVRQEINNLEPADAEILVAGLTRFFESPLKRRQARRTAYQSLKFVAKE
;
A
#
# COMPACT_ATOMS: atom_id res chain seq x y z
N THR A 1 -3.30 -9.83 -5.51
CA THR A 1 -2.03 -10.57 -5.26
C THR A 1 -0.94 -9.58 -4.92
N HIS A 2 0.01 -9.91 -4.03
CA HIS A 2 1.18 -9.05 -3.72
C HIS A 2 2.44 -9.44 -4.51
N ALA A 3 2.41 -10.55 -5.25
CA ALA A 3 3.61 -11.16 -5.82
C ALA A 3 4.33 -10.23 -6.82
N TYR A 4 3.60 -9.59 -7.74
CA TYR A 4 4.20 -8.69 -8.73
C TYR A 4 4.73 -7.39 -8.11
N ALA A 5 4.07 -6.88 -7.08
CA ALA A 5 4.58 -5.77 -6.29
C ALA A 5 5.88 -6.15 -5.57
N GLY A 6 5.94 -7.37 -5.02
CA GLY A 6 7.16 -7.93 -4.44
C GLY A 6 8.26 -8.14 -5.47
N MET A 7 7.93 -8.64 -6.66
CA MET A 7 8.87 -8.81 -7.76
C MET A 7 9.54 -7.49 -8.15
N ALA A 8 8.80 -6.37 -8.25
CA ALA A 8 9.40 -5.06 -8.51
C ALA A 8 10.47 -4.68 -7.47
N ASP A 9 10.21 -5.00 -6.20
CA ASP A 9 11.11 -4.70 -5.09
C ASP A 9 12.29 -5.67 -5.00
N TRP A 10 12.07 -6.96 -5.28
CA TRP A 10 13.15 -7.95 -5.37
C TRP A 10 14.11 -7.64 -6.51
N ILE A 11 13.58 -7.19 -7.65
CA ILE A 11 14.41 -6.77 -8.78
C ILE A 11 15.22 -5.51 -8.44
N THR A 12 14.69 -4.62 -7.59
CA THR A 12 15.48 -3.49 -7.06
C THR A 12 16.69 -4.00 -6.26
N LEU A 13 16.49 -4.93 -5.31
CA LEU A 13 17.59 -5.52 -4.54
C LEU A 13 18.56 -6.33 -5.41
N TYR A 14 18.07 -7.00 -6.45
CA TYR A 14 18.92 -7.70 -7.43
C TYR A 14 19.91 -6.74 -8.09
N GLN A 15 19.46 -5.54 -8.52
CA GLN A 15 20.33 -4.56 -9.17
C GLN A 15 21.38 -3.99 -8.21
N GLU A 16 21.00 -3.74 -6.96
CA GLU A 16 21.89 -3.28 -5.89
C GLU A 16 22.99 -4.32 -5.59
N ASN A 17 22.62 -5.61 -5.66
CA ASN A 17 23.52 -6.72 -5.36
C ASN A 17 24.17 -7.36 -6.59
N ARG A 18 24.19 -6.68 -7.76
CA ARG A 18 24.66 -7.23 -9.05
C ARG A 18 26.08 -7.83 -9.08
N ARG A 19 26.90 -7.60 -8.05
CA ARG A 19 28.27 -8.14 -7.90
C ARG A 19 28.36 -9.33 -6.94
N ASN A 20 27.28 -9.67 -6.23
CA ASN A 20 27.22 -10.80 -5.31
C ASN A 20 26.29 -11.87 -5.91
N GLU A 21 26.88 -12.96 -6.42
CA GLU A 21 26.14 -14.02 -7.12
C GLU A 21 25.10 -14.72 -6.25
N GLU A 22 25.38 -14.89 -4.95
CA GLU A 22 24.44 -15.51 -4.02
C GLU A 22 23.22 -14.62 -3.81
N LEU A 23 23.43 -13.34 -3.46
CA LEU A 23 22.32 -12.42 -3.17
C LEU A 23 21.48 -12.11 -4.41
N LYS A 24 22.08 -12.08 -5.60
CA LYS A 24 21.34 -11.99 -6.87
C LYS A 24 20.40 -13.18 -7.04
N LEU A 25 20.90 -14.39 -6.80
CA LEU A 25 20.11 -15.61 -6.95
C LEU A 25 18.95 -15.63 -5.95
N VAL A 26 19.19 -15.22 -4.70
CA VAL A 26 18.13 -15.05 -3.70
C VAL A 26 17.02 -14.14 -4.22
N CYS A 27 17.36 -12.95 -4.71
CA CYS A 27 16.36 -11.99 -5.23
C CYS A 27 15.55 -12.58 -6.40
N LEU A 28 16.19 -13.31 -7.32
CA LEU A 28 15.51 -13.95 -8.44
C LEU A 28 14.60 -15.10 -8.00
N VAL A 29 15.07 -15.96 -7.10
CA VAL A 29 14.29 -17.09 -6.57
C VAL A 29 13.09 -16.58 -5.79
N GLU A 30 13.28 -15.61 -4.90
CA GLU A 30 12.17 -14.99 -4.17
C GLU A 30 11.16 -14.36 -5.15
N SER A 31 11.63 -13.60 -6.13
CA SER A 31 10.75 -13.01 -7.14
C SER A 31 9.90 -14.04 -7.90
N VAL A 32 10.52 -15.12 -8.40
CA VAL A 32 9.82 -16.14 -9.20
C VAL A 32 8.90 -17.00 -8.32
N THR A 33 9.33 -17.37 -7.11
CA THR A 33 8.54 -18.23 -6.21
C THR A 33 7.26 -17.55 -5.74
N HIS A 34 7.32 -16.24 -5.42
CA HIS A 34 6.13 -15.47 -5.07
C HIS A 34 5.10 -15.46 -6.21
N VAL A 35 5.55 -15.21 -7.44
CA VAL A 35 4.64 -15.21 -8.61
C VAL A 35 4.12 -16.61 -8.88
N ALA A 36 4.98 -17.62 -8.88
CA ALA A 36 4.60 -19.01 -9.11
C ALA A 36 3.55 -19.50 -8.10
N TYR A 37 3.69 -19.13 -6.82
CA TYR A 37 2.73 -19.46 -5.77
C TYR A 37 1.33 -18.90 -6.06
N ASP A 38 1.26 -17.68 -6.58
CA ASP A 38 0.00 -16.98 -6.86
C ASP A 38 -0.63 -17.41 -8.19
N VAL A 39 0.13 -17.74 -9.23
CA VAL A 39 -0.42 -17.94 -10.58
C VAL A 39 -0.59 -19.41 -10.97
N LEU A 40 0.27 -20.34 -10.52
CA LEU A 40 0.27 -21.72 -11.03
C LEU A 40 -0.95 -22.55 -10.58
N ARG A 41 -1.70 -22.07 -9.59
CA ARG A 41 -2.90 -22.73 -9.06
C ARG A 41 -4.18 -22.20 -9.69
N GLU A 42 -4.10 -21.06 -10.37
CA GLU A 42 -5.25 -20.37 -10.93
C GLU A 42 -5.51 -20.84 -12.37
N ARG A 43 -6.77 -20.75 -12.79
CA ARG A 43 -7.12 -21.00 -14.18
C ARG A 43 -6.61 -19.86 -15.05
N GLU A 44 -6.33 -20.15 -16.32
CA GLU A 44 -6.13 -19.09 -17.30
C GLU A 44 -7.43 -18.31 -17.51
N TYR A 45 -7.35 -16.99 -17.41
CA TYR A 45 -8.47 -16.09 -17.65
C TYR A 45 -8.15 -15.21 -18.86
N PRO A 46 -8.82 -15.43 -20.01
CA PRO A 46 -8.51 -14.69 -21.23
C PRO A 46 -8.85 -13.21 -21.07
N PHE A 47 -8.08 -12.37 -21.76
CA PHE A 47 -8.41 -10.98 -22.01
C PHE A 47 -9.00 -10.86 -23.41
N THR A 48 -9.76 -9.79 -23.69
CA THR A 48 -10.20 -9.51 -25.06
C THR A 48 -9.01 -9.31 -25.99
N GLU A 49 -9.15 -9.76 -27.25
CA GLU A 49 -8.12 -9.56 -28.26
C GLU A 49 -8.21 -8.20 -28.96
N LYS A 50 -9.30 -7.46 -28.75
CA LYS A 50 -9.56 -6.18 -29.41
C LYS A 50 -8.54 -5.12 -29.00
N ALA A 51 -8.33 -4.15 -29.89
CA ALA A 51 -7.53 -2.96 -29.64
C ALA A 51 -8.27 -1.71 -30.14
N SER A 52 -8.34 -0.68 -29.32
CA SER A 52 -8.99 0.61 -29.61
C SER A 52 -8.05 1.76 -29.22
N ALA A 53 -8.23 2.94 -29.83
CA ALA A 53 -7.43 4.11 -29.46
C ALA A 53 -7.49 4.37 -27.95
N PHE A 54 -6.37 4.73 -27.35
CA PHE A 54 -6.29 5.07 -25.94
C PHE A 54 -6.68 6.54 -25.74
N GLU A 55 -7.80 6.77 -25.06
CA GLU A 55 -8.23 8.10 -24.61
C GLU A 55 -8.39 8.07 -23.08
N ALA A 56 -7.59 8.88 -22.38
CA ALA A 56 -7.41 8.76 -20.93
C ALA A 56 -8.72 8.91 -20.13
N SER A 57 -9.60 9.85 -20.51
CA SER A 57 -10.89 10.04 -19.84
C SER A 57 -11.81 8.84 -20.04
N THR A 58 -11.94 8.37 -21.28
CA THR A 58 -12.78 7.22 -21.63
C THR A 58 -12.29 5.96 -20.95
N PHE A 59 -10.97 5.75 -20.89
CA PHE A 59 -10.37 4.62 -20.18
C PHE A 59 -10.73 4.60 -18.69
N VAL A 60 -10.68 5.76 -18.01
CA VAL A 60 -11.08 5.86 -16.60
C VAL A 60 -12.58 5.61 -16.43
N ASP A 61 -13.40 6.13 -17.35
CA ASP A 61 -14.86 5.90 -17.34
C ASP A 61 -15.20 4.41 -17.55
N ASP A 62 -14.48 3.72 -18.44
CA ASP A 62 -14.62 2.28 -18.68
C ASP A 62 -14.24 1.46 -17.44
N ILE A 63 -13.20 1.86 -16.68
CA ILE A 63 -12.87 1.23 -15.40
C ILE A 63 -14.00 1.43 -14.39
N GLU A 64 -14.52 2.65 -14.23
CA GLU A 64 -15.60 2.92 -13.27
C GLU A 64 -16.92 2.22 -13.64
N ALA A 65 -17.15 2.00 -14.94
CA ALA A 65 -18.27 1.22 -15.45
C ALA A 65 -18.05 -0.31 -15.41
N GLU A 66 -16.93 -0.77 -14.84
CA GLU A 66 -16.52 -2.18 -14.79
C GLU A 66 -16.43 -2.85 -16.18
N ASN A 67 -16.14 -2.07 -17.23
CA ASN A 67 -16.08 -2.50 -18.62
C ASN A 67 -14.67 -2.98 -19.00
N GLU A 68 -14.29 -4.17 -18.51
CA GLU A 68 -12.95 -4.73 -18.71
C GLU A 68 -12.56 -4.83 -20.19
N ALA A 69 -13.49 -5.25 -21.04
CA ALA A 69 -13.20 -5.43 -22.45
C ALA A 69 -12.80 -4.10 -23.14
N ALA A 70 -13.43 -2.98 -22.80
CA ALA A 70 -13.08 -1.70 -23.39
C ALA A 70 -11.77 -1.15 -22.81
N ALA A 71 -11.60 -1.19 -21.49
CA ALA A 71 -10.38 -0.72 -20.81
C ALA A 71 -9.13 -1.49 -21.29
N VAL A 72 -9.22 -2.81 -21.42
CA VAL A 72 -8.16 -3.66 -21.97
C VAL A 72 -7.87 -3.36 -23.44
N ALA A 73 -8.92 -3.15 -24.25
CA ALA A 73 -8.74 -2.80 -25.66
C ALA A 73 -8.04 -1.45 -25.83
N ALA A 74 -8.30 -0.48 -24.96
CA ALA A 74 -7.62 0.82 -24.95
C ALA A 74 -6.11 0.67 -24.62
N ILE A 75 -5.75 -0.12 -23.60
CA ILE A 75 -4.33 -0.41 -23.30
C ILE A 75 -3.64 -1.04 -24.50
N ARG A 76 -4.23 -2.08 -25.10
CA ARG A 76 -3.66 -2.75 -26.28
C ARG A 76 -3.48 -1.81 -27.45
N GLY A 77 -4.45 -0.95 -27.73
CA GLY A 77 -4.34 0.02 -28.82
C GLY A 77 -3.26 1.06 -28.55
N GLY A 78 -3.15 1.58 -27.33
CA GLY A 78 -2.03 2.47 -26.95
C GLY A 78 -0.67 1.79 -27.15
N ILE A 79 -0.51 0.54 -26.70
CA ILE A 79 0.74 -0.21 -26.88
C ILE A 79 1.06 -0.43 -28.36
N ARG A 80 0.06 -0.82 -29.16
CA ARG A 80 0.18 -0.94 -30.62
C ARG A 80 0.63 0.37 -31.25
N ASP A 81 0.11 1.50 -30.75
CA ASP A 81 0.39 2.84 -31.26
C ASP A 81 1.71 3.41 -30.69
N GLY A 82 2.48 2.60 -29.93
CA GLY A 82 3.83 2.92 -29.47
C GLY A 82 3.92 3.60 -28.12
N TYR A 83 2.84 3.61 -27.33
CA TYR A 83 2.83 4.24 -26.02
C TYR A 83 3.71 3.49 -25.03
N SER A 84 4.33 4.25 -24.14
CA SER A 84 5.10 3.79 -22.99
C SER A 84 4.24 3.76 -21.73
N PHE A 85 4.77 3.20 -20.64
CA PHE A 85 4.07 3.21 -19.35
C PHE A 85 3.71 4.65 -18.90
N SER A 86 4.60 5.63 -19.12
CA SER A 86 4.36 7.01 -18.69
C SER A 86 3.19 7.68 -19.41
N ASP A 87 2.77 7.18 -20.57
CA ASP A 87 1.60 7.68 -21.30
C ASP A 87 0.29 7.16 -20.66
N PHE A 88 0.31 5.97 -20.05
CA PHE A 88 -0.83 5.38 -19.33
C PHE A 88 -0.90 5.82 -17.87
N GLU A 89 0.25 6.10 -17.27
CA GLU A 89 0.40 6.32 -15.83
C GLU A 89 -0.53 7.39 -15.23
N PRO A 90 -0.76 8.57 -15.86
CA PRO A 90 -1.68 9.56 -15.30
C PRO A 90 -3.12 9.00 -15.16
N ALA A 91 -3.59 8.27 -16.16
CA ALA A 91 -4.93 7.69 -16.16
C ALA A 91 -5.04 6.53 -15.15
N LEU A 92 -4.00 5.68 -15.06
CA LEU A 92 -3.91 4.61 -14.08
C LEU A 92 -3.90 5.15 -12.64
N SER A 93 -3.12 6.20 -12.37
CA SER A 93 -3.05 6.84 -11.05
C SER A 93 -4.38 7.49 -10.67
N ARG A 94 -5.06 8.12 -11.63
CA ARG A 94 -6.42 8.66 -11.43
C ARG A 94 -7.42 7.54 -11.12
N ALA A 95 -7.41 6.44 -11.86
CA ALA A 95 -8.29 5.29 -11.62
C ALA A 95 -8.02 4.64 -10.25
N ALA A 96 -6.75 4.50 -9.87
CA ALA A 96 -6.33 3.92 -8.60
C ALA A 96 -6.81 4.73 -7.38
N LEU A 97 -6.93 6.06 -7.52
CA LEU A 97 -7.34 6.98 -6.44
C LEU A 97 -8.79 7.45 -6.54
N LEU A 98 -9.51 7.07 -7.60
CA LEU A 98 -10.92 7.45 -7.80
C LEU A 98 -11.78 7.06 -6.60
N HIS A 99 -11.46 5.91 -6.01
CA HIS A 99 -12.08 5.35 -4.82
C HIS A 99 -11.03 4.82 -3.85
N TYR A 100 -11.45 4.46 -2.64
CA TYR A 100 -10.60 3.72 -1.72
C TYR A 100 -10.59 2.24 -2.13
N ASN A 101 -9.80 1.92 -3.17
CA ASN A 101 -9.80 0.62 -3.82
C ASN A 101 -8.85 -0.37 -3.15
N ASP A 102 -9.34 -1.58 -2.88
CA ASP A 102 -8.59 -2.74 -2.38
C ASP A 102 -7.63 -2.36 -1.24
N PHE A 103 -8.12 -1.59 -0.26
CA PHE A 103 -7.32 -1.12 0.86
C PHE A 103 -5.99 -0.43 0.44
N GLY A 104 -6.06 0.38 -0.61
CA GLY A 104 -4.97 1.18 -1.20
C GLY A 104 -3.99 0.41 -2.10
N HIS A 105 -4.22 -0.87 -2.36
CA HIS A 105 -3.34 -1.65 -3.24
C HIS A 105 -3.25 -1.08 -4.65
N ALA A 106 -4.36 -0.56 -5.20
CA ALA A 106 -4.40 -0.05 -6.56
C ALA A 106 -3.26 0.95 -6.83
N LEU A 107 -3.08 1.96 -5.97
CA LEU A 107 -2.01 2.97 -6.16
C LEU A 107 -0.61 2.40 -5.93
N ILE A 108 -0.46 1.51 -4.93
CA ILE A 108 0.80 0.80 -4.69
C ILE A 108 1.19 0.05 -5.96
N TYR A 109 0.26 -0.68 -6.59
CA TYR A 109 0.54 -1.49 -7.76
C TYR A 109 0.79 -0.67 -9.03
N VAL A 110 0.21 0.52 -9.19
CA VAL A 110 0.62 1.45 -10.27
C VAL A 110 2.12 1.74 -10.17
N THR A 111 2.61 2.13 -8.99
CA THR A 111 4.04 2.45 -8.81
C THR A 111 4.94 1.25 -9.03
N LYS A 112 4.51 0.06 -8.62
CA LYS A 112 5.30 -1.17 -8.74
C LYS A 112 5.29 -1.71 -10.17
N ALA A 113 4.17 -1.60 -10.88
CA ALA A 113 4.09 -1.93 -12.29
C ALA A 113 5.06 -1.08 -13.12
N GLY A 114 5.08 0.24 -12.88
CA GLY A 114 6.03 1.14 -13.54
C GLY A 114 7.49 0.74 -13.33
N LYS A 115 7.90 0.51 -12.06
CA LYS A 115 9.25 0.05 -11.72
C LYS A 115 9.61 -1.29 -12.37
N LEU A 116 8.65 -2.22 -12.41
CA LEU A 116 8.87 -3.53 -12.99
C LEU A 116 9.02 -3.48 -14.51
N ILE A 117 8.20 -2.67 -15.19
CA ILE A 117 8.29 -2.43 -16.63
C ILE A 117 9.61 -1.75 -16.99
N GLU A 118 10.02 -0.76 -16.19
CA GLU A 118 11.33 -0.10 -16.37
C GLU A 118 12.48 -1.10 -16.26
N ALA A 119 12.43 -2.01 -15.27
CA ALA A 119 13.51 -2.95 -15.03
C ALA A 119 13.55 -4.13 -16.02
N LEU A 120 12.39 -4.62 -16.49
CA LEU A 120 12.28 -5.81 -17.37
C LEU A 120 12.02 -5.46 -18.85
N GLY A 121 11.73 -4.19 -19.15
CA GLY A 121 11.47 -3.69 -20.49
C GLY A 121 10.04 -3.93 -21.00
N ASN A 122 9.75 -3.39 -22.19
CA ASN A 122 8.39 -3.33 -22.75
C ASN A 122 7.71 -4.68 -22.99
N SER A 123 8.47 -5.78 -23.05
CA SER A 123 7.91 -7.13 -23.26
C SER A 123 6.94 -7.57 -22.16
N VAL A 124 7.09 -7.04 -20.94
CA VAL A 124 6.21 -7.35 -19.81
C VAL A 124 5.07 -6.34 -19.64
N MET A 125 5.09 -5.23 -20.38
CA MET A 125 4.15 -4.11 -20.18
C MET A 125 2.70 -4.52 -20.40
N GLU A 126 2.39 -5.17 -21.53
CA GLU A 126 1.02 -5.60 -21.82
C GLU A 126 0.46 -6.52 -20.72
N PRO A 127 1.05 -7.70 -20.42
CA PRO A 127 0.46 -8.59 -19.42
C PRO A 127 0.34 -7.97 -18.03
N LEU A 128 1.28 -7.08 -17.63
CA LEU A 128 1.19 -6.37 -16.36
C LEU A 128 0.04 -5.37 -16.35
N LEU A 129 -0.09 -4.55 -17.39
CA LEU A 129 -1.15 -3.53 -17.47
C LEU A 129 -2.54 -4.15 -17.60
N LEU A 130 -2.68 -5.24 -18.35
CA LEU A 130 -3.97 -5.94 -18.43
C LEU A 130 -4.39 -6.52 -17.07
N SER A 131 -3.44 -7.10 -16.34
CA SER A 131 -3.68 -7.62 -14.99
C SER A 131 -4.05 -6.51 -14.01
N LEU A 132 -3.37 -5.36 -14.10
CA LEU A 132 -3.64 -4.17 -13.27
C LEU A 132 -5.03 -3.58 -13.55
N VAL A 133 -5.42 -3.46 -14.82
CA VAL A 133 -6.75 -2.97 -15.21
C VAL A 133 -7.86 -3.88 -14.67
N ARG A 134 -7.69 -5.20 -14.80
CA ARG A 134 -8.62 -6.17 -14.21
C ARG A 134 -8.69 -6.04 -12.70
N GLU A 135 -7.57 -5.83 -12.03
CA GLU A 135 -7.54 -5.58 -10.59
C GLU A 135 -8.34 -4.33 -10.21
N PHE A 136 -8.21 -3.22 -10.92
CA PHE A 136 -9.01 -2.02 -10.65
C PHE A 136 -10.51 -2.25 -10.79
N ILE A 137 -10.92 -3.01 -11.80
CA ILE A 137 -12.34 -3.29 -12.09
C ILE A 137 -12.96 -4.19 -11.02
N TYR A 138 -12.22 -5.19 -10.54
CA TYR A 138 -12.72 -6.12 -9.51
C TYR A 138 -12.29 -5.75 -8.09
N ALA A 139 -11.63 -4.61 -7.90
CA ALA A 139 -11.18 -4.14 -6.60
C ALA A 139 -12.37 -3.96 -5.65
N SER A 140 -12.17 -4.32 -4.38
CA SER A 140 -13.14 -4.00 -3.35
C SER A 140 -13.21 -2.48 -3.18
N ARG A 141 -14.42 -1.94 -3.20
CA ARG A 141 -14.69 -0.52 -2.97
C ARG A 141 -14.85 -0.27 -1.48
N GLU A 142 -13.72 -0.08 -0.80
CA GLU A 142 -13.70 0.12 0.66
C GLU A 142 -14.55 1.32 1.07
N ASP A 143 -14.57 2.36 0.25
CA ASP A 143 -15.41 3.55 0.45
C ASP A 143 -16.92 3.27 0.42
N LYS A 144 -17.37 2.09 -0.06
CA LYS A 144 -18.77 1.65 0.00
C LYS A 144 -19.11 0.88 1.27
N ILE A 145 -18.14 0.40 2.04
CA ILE A 145 -18.42 -0.36 3.27
C ILE A 145 -18.78 0.60 4.43
N PRO A 146 -19.54 0.16 5.45
CA PRO A 146 -20.01 1.04 6.53
C PRO A 146 -18.90 1.80 7.28
N GLU A 147 -17.71 1.22 7.34
CA GLU A 147 -16.55 1.76 8.05
C GLU A 147 -15.95 2.99 7.36
N PHE A 148 -15.89 3.02 6.01
CA PHE A 148 -15.29 4.12 5.24
C PHE A 148 -16.31 4.94 4.43
N ARG A 149 -17.61 4.68 4.56
CA ARG A 149 -18.71 5.35 3.80
C ARG A 149 -18.71 6.88 3.79
N ALA A 150 -18.00 7.52 4.70
CA ALA A 150 -17.89 8.97 4.76
C ALA A 150 -16.82 9.54 3.82
N TYR A 151 -16.02 8.69 3.16
CA TYR A 151 -14.89 9.07 2.32
C TYR A 151 -15.26 10.12 1.26
N SER A 152 -16.22 9.83 0.38
CA SER A 152 -16.63 10.76 -0.68
C SER A 152 -17.13 12.10 -0.13
N THR A 153 -17.98 12.06 0.90
CA THR A 153 -18.50 13.26 1.56
C THR A 153 -17.41 14.09 2.27
N GLN A 154 -16.33 13.46 2.74
CA GLN A 154 -15.18 14.22 3.27
C GLN A 154 -14.33 14.79 2.12
N LEU A 155 -14.13 14.05 1.04
CA LEU A 155 -13.37 14.50 -0.12
C LEU A 155 -13.99 15.75 -0.77
N GLU A 156 -15.32 15.80 -0.88
CA GLU A 156 -16.05 16.99 -1.37
C GLU A 156 -15.79 18.26 -0.54
N LYS A 157 -15.32 18.12 0.70
CA LYS A 157 -15.02 19.23 1.62
C LYS A 157 -13.56 19.64 1.58
N TRP A 158 -12.74 18.99 0.77
CA TRP A 158 -11.32 19.32 0.65
C TRP A 158 -11.12 20.77 0.22
N GLY A 159 -10.13 21.45 0.81
CA GLY A 159 -9.79 22.84 0.56
C GLY A 159 -10.71 23.88 1.22
N GLN A 160 -11.77 23.46 1.92
CA GLN A 160 -12.76 24.38 2.52
C GLN A 160 -12.36 24.92 3.90
N HIS A 161 -11.25 24.44 4.48
CA HIS A 161 -10.77 24.80 5.82
C HIS A 161 -9.34 25.35 5.77
N LYS A 162 -9.03 26.39 6.57
CA LYS A 162 -7.73 27.08 6.50
C LYS A 162 -7.06 27.35 7.86
N GLN A 163 -7.36 26.56 8.89
CA GLN A 163 -7.01 26.96 10.27
C GLN A 163 -6.25 25.91 11.09
N GLN A 164 -6.12 24.66 10.64
CA GLN A 164 -5.42 23.63 11.41
C GLN A 164 -4.09 23.29 10.74
N PHE A 165 -2.98 23.51 11.44
CA PHE A 165 -1.65 23.10 10.97
C PHE A 165 -1.48 21.58 11.12
N PRO A 166 -0.91 20.88 10.12
CA PRO A 166 -0.71 19.45 10.19
C PRO A 166 0.32 19.09 11.25
N ASP A 167 0.00 18.12 12.11
CA ASP A 167 0.90 17.53 13.09
C ASP A 167 0.45 16.10 13.37
N ALA A 168 1.39 15.16 13.51
CA ALA A 168 1.07 13.74 13.66
C ALA A 168 0.21 13.44 14.90
N SER A 169 0.31 14.25 15.96
CA SER A 169 -0.48 14.09 17.18
C SER A 169 -1.98 14.28 16.94
N LEU A 170 -2.38 15.03 15.91
CA LEU A 170 -3.79 15.26 15.56
C LEU A 170 -4.53 13.98 15.15
N TRP A 171 -3.79 12.98 14.68
CA TRP A 171 -4.31 11.69 14.23
C TRP A 171 -4.19 10.58 15.26
N ARG A 172 -3.45 10.80 16.36
CA ARG A 172 -3.31 9.81 17.43
C ARG A 172 -4.67 9.44 18.02
N HIS A 173 -4.95 8.13 18.08
CA HIS A 173 -6.15 7.57 18.70
C HIS A 173 -7.47 8.09 18.12
N GLN A 174 -7.45 8.61 16.88
CA GLN A 174 -8.65 9.04 16.18
C GLN A 174 -9.21 7.90 15.35
N GLY A 175 -10.49 7.55 15.53
CA GLY A 175 -11.16 6.63 14.61
C GLY A 175 -11.30 7.23 13.20
N ILE A 176 -11.57 6.39 12.21
CA ILE A 176 -11.62 6.71 10.76
C ILE A 176 -12.33 8.03 10.44
N ASN A 177 -13.57 8.20 10.90
CA ASN A 177 -14.33 9.43 10.62
C ASN A 177 -13.68 10.70 11.18
N LYS A 178 -13.02 10.61 12.34
CA LYS A 178 -12.30 11.76 12.92
C LYS A 178 -10.99 12.00 12.17
N SER A 179 -10.27 10.93 11.86
CA SER A 179 -9.03 10.98 11.07
C SER A 179 -9.23 11.69 9.72
N MET A 180 -10.28 11.33 8.97
CA MET A 180 -10.64 12.00 7.70
C MET A 180 -11.03 13.47 7.90
N LYS A 181 -11.82 13.79 8.93
CA LYS A 181 -12.19 15.17 9.25
C LYS A 181 -10.97 16.03 9.61
N THR A 182 -10.00 15.46 10.33
CA THR A 182 -8.74 16.12 10.64
C THR A 182 -7.95 16.41 9.35
N ALA A 183 -7.87 15.47 8.42
CA ALA A 183 -7.23 15.70 7.11
C ALA A 183 -7.91 16.83 6.33
N VAL A 184 -9.24 16.82 6.26
CA VAL A 184 -10.03 17.90 5.65
C VAL A 184 -9.82 19.24 6.37
N ALA A 185 -9.74 19.26 7.70
CA ALA A 185 -9.48 20.49 8.46
C ALA A 185 -8.08 21.07 8.18
N CYS A 186 -7.11 20.21 7.85
CA CYS A 186 -5.76 20.58 7.44
C CYS A 186 -5.62 20.91 5.94
N SER A 187 -6.66 20.71 5.12
CA SER A 187 -6.58 20.78 3.65
C SER A 187 -6.28 22.17 3.05
N GLY A 188 -6.19 23.21 3.88
CA GLY A 188 -5.74 24.54 3.46
C GLY A 188 -4.22 24.74 3.50
N ASN A 189 -3.46 23.76 3.99
CA ASN A 189 -1.99 23.76 4.00
C ASN A 189 -1.42 23.10 2.75
N PRO A 190 -0.12 23.26 2.44
CA PRO A 190 0.57 22.44 1.45
C PRO A 190 0.32 20.94 1.65
N ALA A 191 0.08 20.21 0.56
CA ALA A 191 -0.26 18.80 0.62
C ALA A 191 0.87 17.96 1.23
N GLU A 192 2.11 18.36 0.96
CA GLU A 192 3.33 17.76 1.47
C GLU A 192 3.44 17.85 3.01
N ASP A 193 2.98 18.95 3.62
CA ASP A 193 2.96 19.10 5.08
C ASP A 193 1.95 18.13 5.72
N ILE A 194 0.77 17.98 5.09
CA ILE A 194 -0.26 17.02 5.52
C ILE A 194 0.25 15.59 5.33
N TYR A 195 0.93 15.33 4.22
CA TYR A 195 1.56 14.05 3.91
C TYR A 195 2.55 13.63 4.99
N GLN A 196 3.51 14.50 5.33
CA GLN A 196 4.53 14.21 6.34
C GLN A 196 3.89 13.92 7.70
N ALA A 197 2.93 14.73 8.13
CA ALA A 197 2.21 14.51 9.40
C ALA A 197 1.45 13.17 9.43
N LEU A 198 0.78 12.80 8.33
CA LEU A 198 0.07 11.51 8.22
C LEU A 198 1.02 10.32 8.08
N LEU A 199 2.15 10.46 7.38
CA LEU A 199 3.20 9.45 7.31
C LEU A 199 3.71 9.14 8.71
N LEU A 200 4.07 10.18 9.46
CA LEU A 200 4.55 10.06 10.83
C LEU A 200 3.47 9.47 11.75
N ALA A 201 2.21 9.88 11.61
CA ALA A 201 1.10 9.31 12.38
C ALA A 201 0.90 7.80 12.08
N ASN A 202 1.06 7.37 10.83
CA ASN A 202 1.02 5.95 10.46
C ASN A 202 2.24 5.17 10.97
N ALA A 203 3.44 5.77 10.96
CA ALA A 203 4.64 5.19 11.56
C ALA A 203 4.50 5.00 13.07
N ILE A 204 3.94 6.01 13.76
CA ILE A 204 3.62 5.93 15.18
C ILE A 204 2.59 4.83 15.45
N ASN A 205 1.57 4.66 14.59
CA ASN A 205 0.62 3.56 14.73
C ASN A 205 1.31 2.20 14.63
N LEU A 206 2.22 2.01 13.66
CA LEU A 206 3.02 0.78 13.55
C LEU A 206 3.87 0.55 14.81
N LEU A 207 4.61 1.58 15.24
CA LEU A 207 5.45 1.53 16.43
C LEU A 207 4.65 1.29 17.72
N SER A 208 3.38 1.70 17.78
CA SER A 208 2.54 1.57 18.98
C SER A 208 1.48 0.46 18.90
N PHE A 209 1.49 -0.38 17.85
CA PHE A 209 0.55 -1.51 17.71
C PHE A 209 0.52 -2.38 18.99
N ASP A 210 -0.68 -2.60 19.52
CA ASP A 210 -0.90 -3.51 20.64
C ASP A 210 -0.90 -4.96 20.14
N ILE A 211 0.22 -5.65 20.35
CA ILE A 211 0.44 -7.04 19.93
C ILE A 211 -0.60 -7.99 20.56
N ALA A 212 -1.23 -7.66 21.69
CA ALA A 212 -2.29 -8.48 22.25
C ALA A 212 -3.54 -8.52 21.36
N GLN A 213 -3.71 -7.57 20.43
CA GLN A 213 -4.86 -7.52 19.52
C GLN A 213 -4.85 -8.70 18.52
N GLN A 214 -3.69 -9.09 17.99
CA GLN A 214 -3.60 -10.28 17.11
C GLN A 214 -3.86 -11.59 17.89
N GLU A 215 -3.78 -11.59 19.21
CA GLU A 215 -4.07 -12.75 20.05
C GLU A 215 -5.56 -12.96 20.35
N LYS A 216 -6.38 -11.90 20.23
CA LYS A 216 -7.81 -11.96 20.57
C LYS A 216 -8.55 -13.00 19.72
N ILE A 217 -9.50 -13.72 20.31
CA ILE A 217 -10.28 -14.76 19.59
C ILE A 217 -11.71 -14.31 19.35
N ARG A 218 -12.32 -13.65 20.34
CA ARG A 218 -13.73 -13.26 20.32
C ARG A 218 -13.87 -11.81 19.88
N VAL A 219 -13.63 -11.55 18.61
CA VAL A 219 -13.75 -10.23 17.98
C VAL A 219 -14.63 -10.33 16.73
N PRO A 220 -15.37 -9.26 16.37
CA PRO A 220 -16.04 -9.21 15.07
C PRO A 220 -15.00 -9.22 13.93
N VAL A 221 -15.44 -9.46 12.69
CA VAL A 221 -14.56 -9.45 11.51
C VAL A 221 -13.85 -8.11 11.34
N SER A 222 -14.53 -6.99 11.61
CA SER A 222 -13.91 -5.66 11.63
C SER A 222 -12.86 -5.46 12.74
N GLY A 223 -12.82 -6.35 13.72
CA GLY A 223 -11.77 -6.41 14.74
C GLY A 223 -10.58 -7.29 14.35
N ASN A 224 -10.57 -7.85 13.13
CA ASN A 224 -9.39 -8.52 12.59
C ASN A 224 -8.32 -7.45 12.32
N VAL A 225 -7.16 -7.68 12.90
CA VAL A 225 -5.99 -6.82 12.75
C VAL A 225 -4.74 -7.64 13.00
N GLY A 226 -3.66 -7.27 12.33
CA GLY A 226 -2.29 -7.71 12.53
C GLY A 226 -1.31 -6.71 11.94
N TRP A 227 -0.04 -7.07 11.94
CA TRP A 227 1.04 -6.20 11.45
C TRP A 227 0.86 -5.72 10.01
N LEU A 228 0.31 -6.60 9.15
CA LEU A 228 0.15 -6.27 7.74
C LEU A 228 -0.78 -5.06 7.57
N ASP A 229 -1.86 -4.93 8.35
CA ASP A 229 -2.76 -3.78 8.31
C ASP A 229 -2.05 -2.44 8.57
N PHE A 230 -1.02 -2.44 9.42
CA PHE A 230 -0.23 -1.24 9.74
C PHE A 230 0.78 -0.92 8.65
N THR A 231 1.42 -1.93 8.07
CA THR A 231 2.39 -1.72 6.99
C THR A 231 1.80 -1.04 5.76
N HIS A 232 0.51 -1.23 5.48
CA HIS A 232 -0.18 -0.55 4.38
C HIS A 232 -0.09 0.96 4.47
N GLY A 233 -0.20 1.53 5.68
CA GLY A 233 -0.11 2.97 5.89
C GLY A 233 1.21 3.55 5.38
N LEU A 234 2.33 2.83 5.55
CA LEU A 234 3.65 3.26 5.09
C LEU A 234 3.87 2.97 3.59
N THR A 235 3.49 1.78 3.12
CA THR A 235 3.67 1.43 1.70
C THR A 235 2.78 2.27 0.79
N PHE A 236 1.57 2.59 1.23
CA PHE A 236 0.67 3.50 0.53
C PHE A 236 1.19 4.94 0.58
N ALA A 237 1.67 5.42 1.73
CA ALA A 237 2.27 6.76 1.82
C ALA A 237 3.45 6.93 0.86
N ASN A 238 4.32 5.93 0.74
CA ASN A 238 5.41 5.94 -0.24
C ASN A 238 4.89 6.01 -1.70
N ALA A 239 3.83 5.26 -2.02
CA ALA A 239 3.21 5.31 -3.35
C ALA A 239 2.52 6.64 -3.62
N ALA A 240 1.82 7.19 -2.62
CA ALA A 240 1.16 8.49 -2.66
C ALA A 240 2.15 9.61 -2.96
N ARG A 241 3.28 9.69 -2.23
CA ARG A 241 4.30 10.70 -2.53
C ARG A 241 4.84 10.58 -3.95
N GLN A 242 5.21 9.37 -4.38
CA GLN A 242 5.75 9.16 -5.73
C GLN A 242 4.77 9.60 -6.84
N GLN A 243 3.49 9.25 -6.70
CA GLN A 243 2.48 9.57 -7.71
C GLN A 243 2.00 11.01 -7.62
N CYS A 244 1.66 11.50 -6.44
CA CYS A 244 1.12 12.85 -6.26
C CYS A 244 2.19 13.95 -6.44
N SER A 245 3.48 13.68 -6.24
CA SER A 245 4.52 14.64 -6.66
C SER A 245 4.58 14.81 -8.18
N ARG A 246 4.14 13.81 -8.96
CA ARG A 246 4.07 13.86 -10.43
C ARG A 246 2.71 14.35 -10.93
N TYR A 247 1.65 14.06 -10.18
CA TYR A 247 0.25 14.39 -10.46
C TYR A 247 -0.38 15.09 -9.24
N PRO A 248 -0.04 16.36 -8.96
CA PRO A 248 -0.40 17.05 -7.71
C PRO A 248 -1.90 17.17 -7.45
N GLU A 249 -2.72 17.12 -8.50
CA GLU A 249 -4.17 17.13 -8.40
C GLU A 249 -4.75 15.91 -7.66
N LEU A 250 -3.97 14.85 -7.49
CA LEU A 250 -4.38 13.60 -6.83
C LEU A 250 -4.11 13.59 -5.31
N TRP A 251 -3.43 14.62 -4.78
CA TRP A 251 -3.14 14.74 -3.35
C TRP A 251 -4.39 14.62 -2.43
N PRO A 252 -5.55 15.24 -2.74
CA PRO A 252 -6.72 15.15 -1.87
C PRO A 252 -7.17 13.72 -1.59
N GLN A 253 -7.24 12.89 -2.64
CA GLN A 253 -7.63 11.49 -2.55
C GLN A 253 -6.60 10.69 -1.76
N ALA A 254 -5.32 10.85 -2.09
CA ALA A 254 -4.25 10.11 -1.45
C ALA A 254 -4.16 10.41 0.05
N LEU A 255 -4.21 11.69 0.45
CA LEU A 255 -4.15 12.09 1.86
C LEU A 255 -5.36 11.60 2.65
N LEU A 256 -6.54 11.61 2.04
CA LEU A 256 -7.75 11.10 2.70
C LEU A 256 -7.70 9.57 2.89
N GLN A 257 -7.12 8.83 1.94
CA GLN A 257 -6.87 7.39 2.09
C GLN A 257 -5.79 7.10 3.16
N MET A 258 -4.72 7.91 3.23
CA MET A 258 -3.74 7.85 4.34
C MET A 258 -4.41 8.04 5.71
N ALA A 259 -5.40 8.95 5.79
CA ALA A 259 -6.20 9.14 6.99
C ALA A 259 -7.12 7.93 7.28
N CYS A 260 -7.65 7.24 6.26
CA CYS A 260 -8.40 5.98 6.44
C CYS A 260 -7.53 4.90 7.10
N PHE A 261 -6.30 4.65 6.61
CA PHE A 261 -5.37 3.71 7.24
C PHE A 261 -5.08 4.07 8.69
N ASN A 262 -4.76 5.35 8.93
CA ASN A 262 -4.44 5.82 10.27
C ASN A 262 -5.61 5.56 11.22
N GLY A 263 -6.82 5.97 10.83
CA GLY A 263 -7.98 5.85 11.70
C GLY A 263 -8.46 4.41 11.89
N ARG A 264 -8.26 3.53 10.89
CA ARG A 264 -8.57 2.10 10.99
C ARG A 264 -7.67 1.41 12.03
N ASN A 265 -6.42 1.84 12.10
CA ASN A 265 -5.41 1.23 12.94
C ASN A 265 -5.34 1.85 14.34
N ALA A 266 -5.78 3.10 14.52
CA ALA A 266 -5.69 3.85 15.76
C ALA A 266 -6.27 3.12 16.99
N GLY A 267 -7.41 2.44 16.84
CA GLY A 267 -8.07 1.70 17.93
C GLY A 267 -7.32 0.45 18.42
N PHE A 268 -6.27 0.04 17.70
CA PHE A 268 -5.45 -1.13 18.00
C PHE A 268 -4.06 -0.76 18.50
N THR A 269 -3.85 0.50 18.88
CA THR A 269 -2.58 1.01 19.37
C THR A 269 -2.59 1.22 20.89
N THR A 270 -1.42 1.16 21.49
CA THR A 270 -1.19 1.56 22.87
C THR A 270 -1.04 3.09 22.98
N ARG A 271 -1.32 3.64 24.17
CA ARG A 271 -1.14 5.08 24.41
C ARG A 271 0.33 5.48 24.48
N GLU A 272 1.16 4.62 25.01
CA GLU A 272 2.59 4.83 25.19
C GLU A 272 3.33 4.59 23.87
N LEU A 273 4.33 5.42 23.60
CA LEU A 273 5.26 5.24 22.50
C LEU A 273 6.59 4.77 23.10
N ASP A 274 6.90 3.49 22.97
CA ASP A 274 8.13 2.90 23.48
C ASP A 274 9.31 3.15 22.52
N LEU A 275 9.51 4.41 22.11
CA LEU A 275 10.50 4.76 21.08
C LEU A 275 11.92 4.39 21.52
N ASP A 276 12.28 4.67 22.76
CA ASP A 276 13.63 4.41 23.30
C ASP A 276 14.03 2.93 23.24
N ARG A 277 13.06 2.01 23.29
CA ARG A 277 13.31 0.58 23.16
C ARG A 277 13.63 0.14 21.75
N TRP A 278 13.01 0.78 20.75
CA TRP A 278 13.04 0.31 19.36
C TRP A 278 13.89 1.19 18.44
N LYS A 279 14.27 2.40 18.88
CA LYS A 279 15.24 3.23 18.17
C LYS A 279 16.63 2.61 18.23
N ALA A 280 17.45 2.98 17.26
CA ALA A 280 18.87 2.64 17.22
C ALA A 280 19.70 3.91 17.31
N ASP A 281 20.92 3.82 17.82
CA ASP A 281 21.85 4.96 17.86
C ASP A 281 22.14 5.51 16.45
N ASP A 282 22.15 4.62 15.45
CA ASP A 282 22.24 4.92 14.03
C ASP A 282 21.07 4.25 13.29
N PHE A 283 20.08 5.05 12.89
CA PHE A 283 18.90 4.54 12.20
C PHE A 283 19.20 4.11 10.75
N GLU A 284 20.24 4.65 10.10
CA GLU A 284 20.62 4.27 8.75
C GLU A 284 21.29 2.89 8.74
N ASP A 285 22.24 2.67 9.64
CA ASP A 285 22.85 1.36 9.85
C ASP A 285 21.80 0.31 10.22
N ARG A 286 20.88 0.66 11.13
CA ARG A 286 19.78 -0.22 11.51
C ARG A 286 18.90 -0.61 10.33
N LEU A 287 18.54 0.36 9.48
CA LEU A 287 17.75 0.08 8.28
C LEU A 287 18.50 -0.86 7.32
N ASN A 288 19.81 -0.66 7.13
CA ASN A 288 20.63 -1.54 6.30
C ASN A 288 20.65 -2.98 6.84
N GLN A 289 20.82 -3.16 8.15
CA GLN A 289 20.72 -4.48 8.79
C GLN A 289 19.36 -5.14 8.57
N LEU A 290 18.26 -4.38 8.63
CA LEU A 290 16.92 -4.91 8.37
C LEU A 290 16.75 -5.33 6.90
N LEU A 291 17.32 -4.58 5.95
CA LEU A 291 17.31 -4.93 4.53
C LEU A 291 18.16 -6.17 4.23
N GLU A 292 19.31 -6.31 4.88
CA GLU A 292 20.10 -7.55 4.83
C GLU A 292 19.28 -8.74 5.35
N ARG A 293 18.54 -8.55 6.45
CA ARG A 293 17.67 -9.57 7.02
C ARG A 293 16.47 -9.91 6.12
N VAL A 294 16.07 -9.03 5.20
CA VAL A 294 15.07 -9.38 4.16
C VAL A 294 15.64 -10.44 3.21
N LEU A 295 16.93 -10.47 2.94
CA LEU A 295 17.55 -11.46 2.05
C LEU A 295 17.68 -12.86 2.71
N ASP A 296 17.55 -12.95 4.03
CA ASP A 296 17.54 -14.20 4.80
C ASP A 296 16.46 -14.16 5.90
N HIS A 297 15.19 -14.06 5.48
CA HIS A 297 14.09 -13.69 6.38
C HIS A 297 13.43 -14.87 7.11
N GLY A 298 13.65 -16.12 6.68
CA GLY A 298 13.07 -17.32 7.31
C GLY A 298 11.53 -17.39 7.37
N GLN A 299 10.81 -16.65 6.53
CA GLN A 299 9.34 -16.58 6.54
C GLN A 299 8.76 -17.54 5.50
N ALA A 300 7.90 -18.45 5.94
CA ALA A 300 7.27 -19.42 5.03
C ALA A 300 6.10 -18.84 4.21
N GLU A 301 5.46 -17.77 4.71
CA GLU A 301 4.34 -17.13 4.04
C GLU A 301 4.84 -16.00 3.13
N HIS A 302 4.71 -16.15 1.82
CA HIS A 302 5.09 -15.13 0.83
C HIS A 302 4.45 -13.76 1.09
N ILE A 303 3.23 -13.73 1.65
CA ILE A 303 2.57 -12.48 2.02
C ILE A 303 3.28 -11.75 3.17
N VAL A 304 3.99 -12.46 4.04
CA VAL A 304 4.74 -11.83 5.14
C VAL A 304 6.08 -11.32 4.65
N SER A 305 6.83 -12.14 3.91
CA SER A 305 8.13 -11.75 3.33
C SER A 305 8.00 -10.54 2.43
N VAL A 306 6.98 -10.50 1.56
CA VAL A 306 6.76 -9.34 0.70
C VAL A 306 6.40 -8.07 1.48
N HIS A 307 5.76 -8.18 2.64
CA HIS A 307 5.51 -7.02 3.51
C HIS A 307 6.77 -6.54 4.21
N LEU A 308 7.64 -7.44 4.69
CA LEU A 308 8.95 -7.08 5.20
C LEU A 308 9.74 -6.26 4.15
N LEU A 309 9.80 -6.78 2.92
CA LEU A 309 10.49 -6.14 1.80
C LEU A 309 9.87 -4.78 1.43
N LYS A 310 8.57 -4.75 1.09
CA LYS A 310 7.89 -3.53 0.63
C LYS A 310 7.98 -2.42 1.67
N THR A 311 7.79 -2.75 2.95
CA THR A 311 7.82 -1.76 4.03
C THR A 311 9.24 -1.27 4.29
N ALA A 312 10.25 -2.15 4.29
CA ALA A 312 11.64 -1.73 4.45
C ALA A 312 12.09 -0.79 3.32
N LEU A 313 11.74 -1.10 2.07
CA LEU A 313 12.05 -0.23 0.93
C LEU A 313 11.26 1.07 0.93
N ALA A 314 9.98 1.05 1.34
CA ALA A 314 9.20 2.27 1.52
C ALA A 314 9.85 3.18 2.58
N VAL A 315 10.19 2.64 3.75
CA VAL A 315 10.89 3.38 4.81
C VAL A 315 12.21 3.94 4.29
N ARG A 316 13.04 3.15 3.61
CA ARG A 316 14.30 3.61 3.01
C ARG A 316 14.13 4.82 2.09
N GLN A 317 13.07 4.84 1.30
CA GLN A 317 12.79 5.96 0.40
C GLN A 317 12.27 7.20 1.15
N GLU A 318 11.46 7.00 2.19
CA GLU A 318 10.85 8.09 2.93
C GLU A 318 11.82 8.80 3.87
N ILE A 319 12.73 8.09 4.55
CA ILE A 319 13.67 8.72 5.49
C ILE A 319 14.57 9.78 4.83
N ASN A 320 14.84 9.66 3.53
CA ASN A 320 15.64 10.63 2.77
C ASN A 320 14.96 12.01 2.62
N ASN A 321 13.67 12.11 2.94
CA ASN A 321 12.86 13.32 2.82
C ASN A 321 12.35 13.82 4.18
N LEU A 322 12.88 13.29 5.28
CA LEU A 322 12.46 13.60 6.63
C LEU A 322 13.61 14.18 7.45
N GLU A 323 13.25 14.95 8.47
CA GLU A 323 14.20 15.32 9.52
C GLU A 323 14.65 14.07 10.29
N PRO A 324 15.89 14.03 10.83
CA PRO A 324 16.43 12.86 11.50
C PRO A 324 15.54 12.29 12.62
N ALA A 325 14.87 13.16 13.38
CA ALA A 325 13.97 12.74 14.47
C ALA A 325 12.73 11.97 13.97
N ASP A 326 12.19 12.35 12.81
CA ASP A 326 11.05 11.66 12.21
C ASP A 326 11.49 10.36 11.51
N ALA A 327 12.66 10.39 10.86
CA ALA A 327 13.27 9.21 10.26
C ALA A 327 13.51 8.10 11.31
N GLU A 328 13.98 8.46 12.51
CA GLU A 328 14.17 7.53 13.64
C GLU A 328 12.86 6.81 14.01
N ILE A 329 11.71 7.51 14.00
CA ILE A 329 10.42 6.93 14.33
C ILE A 329 9.99 5.89 13.28
N LEU A 330 10.21 6.15 11.99
CA LEU A 330 9.91 5.19 10.92
C LEU A 330 10.77 3.93 11.06
N VAL A 331 12.06 4.08 11.30
CA VAL A 331 12.99 2.94 11.47
C VAL A 331 12.71 2.18 12.75
N ALA A 332 12.35 2.84 13.84
CA ALA A 332 11.93 2.19 15.08
C ALA A 332 10.64 1.36 14.88
N GLY A 333 9.66 1.90 14.16
CA GLY A 333 8.43 1.17 13.79
C GLY A 333 8.72 -0.06 12.93
N LEU A 334 9.61 0.07 11.93
CA LEU A 334 10.07 -1.03 11.10
C LEU A 334 10.83 -2.09 11.91
N THR A 335 11.75 -1.65 12.77
CA THR A 335 12.49 -2.52 13.68
C THR A 335 11.54 -3.36 14.53
N ARG A 336 10.56 -2.71 15.17
CA ARG A 336 9.57 -3.41 15.98
C ARG A 336 8.78 -4.43 15.17
N PHE A 337 8.42 -4.13 13.92
CA PHE A 337 7.73 -5.08 13.05
C PHE A 337 8.58 -6.33 12.76
N PHE A 338 9.88 -6.17 12.50
CA PHE A 338 10.81 -7.27 12.24
C PHE A 338 11.15 -8.13 13.47
N GLU A 339 11.07 -7.55 14.66
CA GLU A 339 11.48 -8.20 15.91
C GLU A 339 10.29 -8.73 16.75
N SER A 340 9.08 -8.31 16.41
CA SER A 340 7.89 -8.73 17.14
C SER A 340 7.32 -10.05 16.61
N PRO A 341 6.67 -10.85 17.48
CA PRO A 341 5.94 -12.04 17.04
C PRO A 341 4.82 -11.71 16.05
N LEU A 342 4.63 -12.60 15.08
CA LEU A 342 3.68 -12.43 13.98
C LEU A 342 2.70 -13.62 13.97
N LYS A 343 1.44 -13.39 14.35
CA LYS A 343 0.41 -14.43 14.40
C LYS A 343 -0.46 -14.46 13.15
N ARG A 344 -0.07 -15.32 12.21
CA ARG A 344 -0.76 -15.48 10.92
C ARG A 344 -1.91 -16.49 10.95
N ARG A 345 -1.74 -17.64 11.59
CA ARG A 345 -2.79 -18.68 11.68
C ARG A 345 -3.68 -18.50 12.90
N GLN A 346 -4.98 -18.23 12.68
CA GLN A 346 -5.94 -17.89 13.75
C GLN A 346 -7.18 -18.80 13.78
N ALA A 347 -6.98 -20.12 13.73
CA ALA A 347 -8.08 -21.10 13.60
C ALA A 347 -9.23 -20.93 14.59
N ARG A 348 -8.94 -20.62 15.87
CA ARG A 348 -9.98 -20.38 16.88
C ARG A 348 -10.81 -19.12 16.60
N ARG A 349 -10.18 -18.06 16.09
CA ARG A 349 -10.86 -16.81 15.72
C ARG A 349 -11.79 -17.06 14.52
N THR A 350 -11.29 -17.73 13.49
CA THR A 350 -12.07 -18.14 12.32
C THR A 350 -13.29 -18.95 12.73
N ALA A 351 -13.12 -20.01 13.52
CA ALA A 351 -14.23 -20.84 13.99
C ALA A 351 -15.28 -20.02 14.77
N TYR A 352 -14.83 -19.12 15.67
CA TYR A 352 -15.75 -18.25 16.40
C TYR A 352 -16.54 -17.32 15.48
N GLN A 353 -15.88 -16.69 14.51
CA GLN A 353 -16.50 -15.76 13.56
C GLN A 353 -17.49 -16.49 12.64
N SER A 354 -17.15 -17.68 12.13
CA SER A 354 -18.06 -18.50 11.33
C SER A 354 -19.33 -18.87 12.10
N LEU A 355 -19.20 -19.32 13.36
CA LEU A 355 -20.35 -19.62 14.22
C LEU A 355 -21.24 -18.39 14.48
N LYS A 356 -20.62 -17.21 14.67
CA LYS A 356 -21.36 -15.95 14.85
C LYS A 356 -22.02 -15.44 13.58
N PHE A 357 -21.47 -15.76 12.41
CA PHE A 357 -22.05 -15.43 11.12
C PHE A 357 -23.32 -16.25 10.87
N VAL A 358 -23.21 -17.59 10.96
CA VAL A 358 -24.35 -18.51 10.76
C VAL A 358 -25.48 -18.25 11.76
N ALA A 359 -25.17 -17.88 13.01
CA ALA A 359 -26.21 -17.60 14.02
C ALA A 359 -27.00 -16.30 13.79
N LYS A 360 -26.69 -15.52 12.74
CA LYS A 360 -27.43 -14.31 12.36
C LYS A 360 -28.38 -14.54 11.17
N GLU A 361 -28.28 -15.69 10.51
CA GLU A 361 -29.26 -16.20 9.55
C GLU A 361 -30.36 -16.96 10.30
#